data_AF-A0AAE7NG08-F1
#
_entry.id   AF-A0AAE7NG08-F1
#
_cell.length_a   1.000
_cell.length_b   1.000
_cell.length_c   1.000
_cell.angle_alpha   90.00
_cell.angle_beta   90.00
_cell.angle_gamma   90.00
#
_symmetry.space_group_name_H-M   'P 1'
#
loop_
_entity.id
_entity.type
_entity.pdbx_description
1 polymer ?
#
loop_
_entity_poly.entity_id
_entity_poly.type
_entity_poly.pdbx_seq_one_letter_code
_entity_poly.pdbx_strand_id
1 'polypeptide(L)'
;MIEHILRFMTLGTVIVGMAAIYAALHTNNRRLGADIFLRYSDRVSDLRRRLPVAVFLERGAAGDLEITAEEHRAVHEIIHAIFELYELKVHGFFPAEIWKIREPDIERLLSLPVFQRELASLQARYARHPRLAAWLEKIRRQSEMA
;
A
#
# COMPACT_ATOMS: atom_id res chain seq x y z
N MET A 1 -24.84 -49.24 -11.39
CA MET A 1 -24.10 -48.63 -12.52
C MET A 1 -24.63 -47.24 -12.87
N ILE A 2 -25.92 -47.09 -13.20
CA ILE A 2 -26.56 -45.79 -13.51
C ILE A 2 -26.45 -44.77 -12.37
N GLU A 3 -26.62 -45.20 -11.12
CA GLU A 3 -26.52 -44.32 -9.94
C GLU A 3 -25.11 -43.74 -9.75
N HIS A 4 -24.06 -44.49 -10.07
CA HIS A 4 -22.68 -43.99 -10.03
C HIS A 4 -22.42 -42.99 -11.15
N ILE A 5 -22.97 -43.23 -12.35
CA ILE A 5 -22.88 -42.30 -13.49
C ILE A 5 -23.54 -40.97 -13.12
N LEU A 6 -24.74 -40.99 -12.53
CA LEU A 6 -25.43 -39.80 -12.03
C LEU A 6 -24.61 -39.05 -10.98
N ARG A 7 -24.04 -39.76 -10.00
CA ARG A 7 -23.18 -39.14 -8.97
C ARG A 7 -21.92 -38.50 -9.55
N PHE A 8 -21.26 -39.13 -10.52
CA PHE A 8 -20.10 -38.55 -11.22
C PHE A 8 -20.50 -37.33 -12.05
N MET A 9 -21.66 -37.34 -12.69
CA MET A 9 -22.19 -36.19 -13.43
C MET A 9 -22.44 -35.00 -12.50
N THR A 10 -23.10 -35.23 -11.36
CA THR A 10 -23.34 -34.17 -10.36
C THR A 10 -22.05 -33.67 -9.71
N LEU A 11 -21.07 -34.55 -9.48
CA LEU A 11 -19.77 -34.14 -8.94
C LEU A 11 -19.02 -33.26 -9.96
N GLY A 12 -19.08 -33.64 -11.24
CA GLY A 12 -18.50 -32.86 -12.34
C GLY A 12 -19.11 -31.46 -12.43
N THR A 13 -20.43 -31.33 -12.36
CA THR A 13 -21.09 -30.00 -12.41
C THR A 13 -20.77 -29.14 -11.19
N VAL A 14 -20.67 -29.73 -10.00
CA VAL A 14 -20.24 -29.00 -8.78
C VAL A 14 -18.80 -28.49 -8.91
N ILE A 15 -17.88 -29.33 -9.40
CA ILE A 15 -16.48 -28.93 -9.61
C ILE A 15 -16.38 -27.80 -10.64
N VAL A 16 -17.09 -27.91 -11.77
CA VAL A 16 -17.12 -26.87 -12.80
C VAL A 16 -17.71 -25.57 -12.24
N GLY A 17 -18.78 -25.65 -11.45
CA GLY A 17 -19.38 -24.49 -10.77
C GLY A 17 -18.40 -23.80 -9.81
N MET A 18 -17.69 -24.57 -9.00
CA MET A 18 -16.64 -24.04 -8.10
C MET A 18 -15.51 -23.38 -8.88
N ALA A 19 -15.03 -24.00 -9.97
CA ALA A 19 -13.98 -23.45 -10.80
C ALA A 19 -14.42 -22.14 -11.48
N ALA A 20 -15.67 -22.05 -11.95
CA ALA A 20 -16.22 -20.84 -12.55
C ALA A 20 -16.34 -19.68 -11.54
N ILE A 21 -16.84 -19.95 -10.33
CA ILE A 21 -16.90 -18.97 -9.24
C ILE A 21 -15.50 -18.50 -8.88
N TYR A 22 -14.55 -19.42 -8.74
CA TYR A 22 -13.17 -19.08 -8.44
C TYR A 22 -12.53 -18.21 -9.53
N ALA A 23 -12.70 -18.57 -10.81
CA ALA A 23 -12.17 -17.80 -11.93
C ALA A 23 -12.79 -16.40 -12.02
N ALA A 24 -14.09 -16.28 -11.75
CA ALA A 24 -14.80 -15.00 -11.72
C ALA A 24 -14.27 -14.10 -10.58
N LEU A 25 -14.13 -14.65 -9.36
CA LEU A 25 -13.56 -13.93 -8.22
C LEU A 25 -12.11 -13.51 -8.48
N HIS A 26 -11.29 -14.42 -9.02
CA HIS A 26 -9.89 -14.14 -9.33
C HIS A 26 -9.75 -13.02 -10.37
N THR A 27 -10.56 -13.07 -11.42
CA THR A 27 -10.55 -12.06 -12.50
C THR A 27 -11.08 -10.72 -12.00
N ASN A 28 -12.16 -10.73 -11.22
CA ASN A 28 -12.74 -9.52 -10.64
C ASN A 28 -11.76 -8.85 -9.67
N ASN A 29 -11.12 -9.62 -8.79
CA ASN A 29 -10.12 -9.09 -7.87
C ASN A 29 -8.89 -8.53 -8.60
N ARG A 30 -8.43 -9.16 -9.70
CA ARG A 30 -7.37 -8.57 -10.54
C ARG A 30 -7.80 -7.27 -11.20
N ARG A 31 -9.04 -7.18 -11.70
CA ARG A 31 -9.56 -5.95 -12.33
C ARG A 31 -9.73 -4.82 -11.32
N LEU A 32 -10.33 -5.10 -10.16
CA LEU A 32 -10.47 -4.14 -9.07
C LEU A 32 -9.11 -3.67 -8.55
N GLY A 33 -8.17 -4.60 -8.35
CA GLY A 33 -6.81 -4.25 -7.94
C GLY A 33 -6.08 -3.37 -8.95
N ALA A 34 -6.30 -3.61 -10.26
CA ALA A 34 -5.74 -2.76 -11.32
C ALA A 34 -6.37 -1.36 -11.33
N ASP A 35 -7.69 -1.23 -11.17
CA ASP A 35 -8.37 0.08 -11.11
C ASP A 35 -7.96 0.87 -9.86
N ILE A 36 -7.91 0.22 -8.69
CA ILE A 36 -7.39 0.82 -7.46
C ILE A 36 -5.94 1.27 -7.64
N PHE A 37 -5.11 0.44 -8.28
CA PHE A 37 -3.72 0.80 -8.57
C PHE A 37 -3.61 2.00 -9.52
N LEU A 38 -4.41 2.06 -10.59
CA LEU A 38 -4.38 3.17 -11.54
C LEU A 38 -4.81 4.47 -10.86
N ARG A 39 -5.95 4.48 -10.17
CA ARG A 39 -6.43 5.67 -9.44
C ARG A 39 -5.45 6.12 -8.35
N TYR A 40 -4.88 5.18 -7.62
CA TYR A 40 -3.88 5.50 -6.60
C TYR A 40 -2.59 6.00 -7.23
N SER A 41 -2.14 5.41 -8.34
CA SER A 41 -0.96 5.86 -9.08
C SER A 41 -1.15 7.24 -9.68
N ASP A 42 -2.35 7.57 -10.16
CA ASP A 42 -2.70 8.92 -10.64
C ASP A 42 -2.65 9.93 -9.49
N ARG A 43 -3.27 9.60 -8.34
CA ARG A 43 -3.22 10.45 -7.14
C ARG A 43 -1.79 10.69 -6.65
N VAL A 44 -0.95 9.65 -6.64
CA VAL A 44 0.47 9.76 -6.29
C VAL A 44 1.26 10.52 -7.35
N SER A 45 0.95 10.35 -8.64
CA SER A 45 1.59 11.09 -9.73
C SER A 45 1.27 12.58 -9.65
N ASP A 46 0.01 12.93 -9.37
CA ASP A 46 -0.43 14.30 -9.13
C ASP A 46 0.23 14.89 -7.88
N LEU A 47 0.31 14.12 -6.81
CA LEU A 47 1.01 14.53 -5.58
C LEU A 47 2.50 14.78 -5.86
N ARG A 48 3.16 13.90 -6.60
CA ARG A 48 4.56 14.06 -7.03
C ARG A 48 4.76 15.23 -8.00
N ARG A 49 3.76 15.58 -8.81
CA ARG A 49 3.81 16.76 -9.71
C ARG A 49 3.64 18.07 -8.95
N ARG A 50 2.81 18.07 -7.91
CA ARG A 50 2.54 19.25 -7.06
C ARG A 50 3.63 19.48 -6.03
N LEU A 51 4.34 18.42 -5.64
CA LEU A 51 5.37 18.47 -4.61
C LEU A 51 6.76 18.36 -5.24
N PRO A 52 7.74 19.15 -4.79
CA PRO A 52 9.11 18.99 -5.23
C PRO A 52 9.74 17.77 -4.52
N VAL A 53 9.24 16.56 -4.79
CA VAL A 53 9.72 15.29 -4.20
C VAL A 53 11.22 15.09 -4.47
N ALA A 54 11.70 15.55 -5.63
CA ALA A 54 13.13 15.58 -5.94
C ALA A 54 13.92 16.45 -4.95
N VAL A 55 13.37 17.59 -4.55
CA VAL A 55 13.99 18.49 -3.55
C VAL A 55 14.01 17.83 -2.18
N PHE A 56 12.97 17.10 -1.77
CA PHE A 56 13.02 16.35 -0.51
C PHE A 56 14.08 15.25 -0.50
N LEU A 57 14.27 14.55 -1.63
CA LEU A 57 15.29 13.50 -1.76
C LEU A 57 16.71 14.07 -1.78
N GLU A 58 16.93 15.21 -2.44
CA GLU A 58 18.24 15.85 -2.49
C GLU A 58 18.59 16.62 -1.21
N ARG A 59 17.58 17.22 -0.55
CA ARG A 59 17.77 18.10 0.62
C ARG A 59 17.62 17.37 1.95
N GLY A 60 16.90 16.26 1.99
CA GLY A 60 16.77 15.39 3.18
C GLY A 60 18.09 14.78 3.65
N ALA A 61 19.11 14.74 2.80
CA ALA A 61 20.47 14.32 3.15
C ALA A 61 21.24 15.35 4.01
N ALA A 62 20.79 16.62 4.05
CA ALA A 62 21.56 17.73 4.64
C ALA A 62 21.24 18.01 6.13
N GLY A 63 20.42 17.19 6.79
CA GLY A 63 20.32 17.14 8.26
C GLY A 63 19.61 18.29 8.97
N ASP A 64 19.49 19.47 8.36
CA ASP A 64 18.77 20.61 8.96
C ASP A 64 17.93 21.32 7.91
N LEU A 65 16.61 21.24 8.07
CA LEU A 65 15.65 21.76 7.11
C LEU A 65 14.54 22.47 7.87
N GLU A 66 14.60 23.80 7.85
CA GLU A 66 13.41 24.64 7.93
C GLU A 66 12.54 24.29 6.71
N ILE A 67 11.56 23.41 6.93
CA ILE A 67 10.53 23.11 5.94
C ILE A 67 9.43 24.16 6.04
N THR A 68 8.98 24.64 4.89
CA THR A 68 7.87 25.59 4.79
C THR A 68 6.55 24.93 5.22
N ALA A 69 5.54 25.75 5.55
CA ALA A 69 4.22 25.23 5.90
C ALA A 69 3.57 24.40 4.77
N GLU A 70 3.85 24.76 3.52
CA GLU A 70 3.40 24.02 2.34
C GLU A 70 4.07 22.64 2.24
N GLU A 71 5.37 22.57 2.55
CA GLU A 71 6.13 21.32 2.60
C GLU A 71 5.72 20.41 3.77
N HIS A 72 5.35 20.97 4.93
CA HIS A 72 4.73 20.18 6.00
C HIS A 72 3.42 19.53 5.54
N ARG A 73 2.53 20.34 4.94
CA ARG A 73 1.24 19.85 4.43
C ARG A 73 1.44 18.75 3.38
N ALA A 74 2.39 18.95 2.49
CA ALA A 74 2.80 18.00 1.47
C ALA A 74 3.21 16.64 2.07
N VAL A 75 4.11 16.65 3.05
CA VAL A 75 4.58 15.44 3.73
C VAL A 75 3.42 14.74 4.43
N HIS A 76 2.53 15.48 5.10
CA HIS A 76 1.34 14.91 5.74
C HIS A 76 0.38 14.26 4.73
N GLU A 77 0.15 14.90 3.59
CA GLU A 77 -0.68 14.34 2.52
C GLU A 77 -0.07 13.05 1.94
N ILE A 78 1.25 13.00 1.78
CA ILE A 78 1.97 11.77 1.37
C ILE A 78 1.84 10.67 2.43
N ILE A 79 2.10 10.97 3.70
CA ILE A 79 1.99 9.98 4.79
C ILE A 79 0.56 9.44 4.86
N HIS A 80 -0.44 10.31 4.71
CA HIS A 80 -1.84 9.91 4.71
C HIS A 80 -2.19 9.00 3.51
N ALA A 81 -1.69 9.32 2.31
CA ALA A 81 -1.89 8.46 1.14
C ALA A 81 -1.25 7.07 1.34
N ILE A 82 -0.03 7.02 1.89
CA ILE A 82 0.65 5.75 2.20
C ILE A 82 -0.15 4.94 3.24
N PHE A 83 -0.70 5.60 4.25
CA PHE A 83 -1.60 4.98 5.22
C PHE A 83 -2.84 4.35 4.53
N GLU A 84 -3.55 5.11 3.69
CA GLU A 84 -4.71 4.60 2.96
C GLU A 84 -4.34 3.38 2.10
N LEU A 85 -3.20 3.43 1.41
CA LEU A 85 -2.71 2.31 0.61
C LEU A 85 -2.37 1.09 1.47
N TYR A 86 -1.74 1.30 2.62
CA TYR A 86 -1.40 0.22 3.54
C TYR A 86 -2.65 -0.49 4.06
N GLU A 87 -3.69 0.26 4.44
CA GLU A 87 -4.97 -0.33 4.88
C GLU A 87 -5.64 -1.11 3.73
N LEU A 88 -5.64 -0.56 2.51
CA LEU A 88 -6.15 -1.29 1.33
C LEU A 88 -5.41 -2.60 1.09
N LYS A 89 -4.09 -2.63 1.29
CA LYS A 89 -3.28 -3.84 1.24
C LYS A 89 -3.64 -4.83 2.35
N VAL A 90 -3.75 -4.36 3.59
CA VAL A 90 -4.11 -5.21 4.74
C VAL A 90 -5.49 -5.85 4.59
N HIS A 91 -6.43 -5.15 3.94
CA HIS A 91 -7.77 -5.63 3.66
C HIS A 91 -7.90 -6.42 2.35
N GLY A 92 -6.81 -6.63 1.62
CA GLY A 92 -6.78 -7.44 0.39
C GLY A 92 -7.33 -6.75 -0.86
N PHE A 93 -7.62 -5.46 -0.80
CA PHE A 93 -8.04 -4.65 -1.95
C PHE A 93 -6.87 -4.28 -2.86
N PHE A 94 -5.66 -4.19 -2.29
CA PHE A 94 -4.46 -3.94 -3.06
C PHE A 94 -3.68 -5.25 -3.30
N PRO A 95 -3.42 -5.64 -4.55
CA PRO A 95 -2.73 -6.90 -4.84
C PRO A 95 -1.35 -6.97 -4.20
N ALA A 96 -1.08 -8.05 -3.47
CA ALA A 96 0.18 -8.24 -2.75
C ALA A 96 1.42 -8.19 -3.67
N GLU A 97 1.31 -8.69 -4.90
CA GLU A 97 2.42 -8.65 -5.87
C GLU A 97 2.76 -7.22 -6.31
N ILE A 98 1.76 -6.33 -6.40
CA ILE A 98 2.00 -4.92 -6.69
C ILE A 98 2.62 -4.22 -5.47
N TRP A 99 2.16 -4.57 -4.26
CA TRP A 99 2.74 -4.06 -3.01
C TRP A 99 4.23 -4.37 -2.93
N LYS A 100 4.65 -5.61 -3.18
CA LYS A 100 6.07 -6.01 -3.15
C LYS A 100 6.97 -5.16 -4.06
N ILE A 101 6.45 -4.69 -5.19
CA ILE A 101 7.19 -3.84 -6.13
C ILE A 101 7.39 -2.43 -5.55
N ARG A 102 6.38 -1.89 -4.85
CA ARG A 102 6.38 -0.51 -4.34
C ARG A 102 6.89 -0.38 -2.92
N GLU A 103 6.80 -1.44 -2.13
CA GLU A 103 7.17 -1.46 -0.71
C GLU A 103 8.59 -0.93 -0.48
N PRO A 104 9.63 -1.33 -1.23
CA PRO A 104 10.98 -0.80 -1.01
C PRO A 104 11.10 0.71 -1.24
N ASP A 105 10.39 1.26 -2.22
CA ASP A 105 10.41 2.70 -2.50
C ASP A 105 9.64 3.49 -1.43
N ILE A 106 8.53 2.94 -0.94
CA ILE A 106 7.77 3.51 0.16
C ILE A 106 8.60 3.47 1.45
N GLU A 107 9.23 2.34 1.76
CA GLU A 107 10.12 2.21 2.93
C GLU A 107 11.28 3.22 2.83
N ARG A 108 11.92 3.35 1.67
CA ARG A 108 12.99 4.34 1.45
C ARG A 108 12.51 5.78 1.68
N LEU A 109 11.32 6.13 1.21
CA LEU A 109 10.74 7.46 1.39
C LEU A 109 10.43 7.73 2.87
N LEU A 110 9.80 6.78 3.56
CA LEU A 110 9.46 6.92 4.98
C LEU A 110 10.71 6.96 5.87
N SER A 111 11.82 6.34 5.45
CA SER A 111 13.11 6.41 6.14
C SER A 111 13.79 7.78 6.07
N LEU A 112 13.33 8.71 5.23
CA LEU A 112 13.93 10.04 5.16
C LEU A 112 13.70 10.82 6.46
N PRO A 113 14.67 11.64 6.92
CA PRO A 113 14.58 12.36 8.20
C PRO A 113 13.34 13.25 8.35
N VAL A 114 12.91 13.90 7.25
CA VAL A 114 11.70 14.71 7.23
C VAL A 114 10.44 13.88 7.50
N PHE A 115 10.35 12.68 6.92
CA PHE A 115 9.22 11.78 7.12
C PHE A 115 9.23 11.17 8.52
N GLN A 116 10.40 10.78 9.05
CA GLN A 116 10.51 10.26 10.42
C GLN A 116 10.07 11.28 11.46
N ARG A 117 10.47 12.55 11.31
CA ARG A 117 10.06 13.66 12.20
C ARG A 117 8.54 13.88 12.16
N GLU A 118 7.93 13.90 10.98
CA GLU A 118 6.48 14.06 10.84
C GLU A 118 5.70 12.82 11.29
N LEU A 119 6.24 11.61 11.09
CA LEU A 119 5.62 10.38 11.60
C LEU A 119 5.56 10.36 13.12
N ALA A 120 6.61 10.85 13.80
CA ALA A 120 6.62 10.97 15.25
C ALA A 120 5.51 11.92 15.75
N SER A 121 5.26 13.03 15.05
CA SER A 121 4.17 13.95 15.40
C SER A 121 2.77 13.35 15.17
N LEU A 122 2.65 12.39 14.24
CA LEU A 122 1.41 11.71 13.90
C LEU A 122 1.18 10.38 14.65
N GLN A 123 2.11 9.94 15.50
CA GLN A 123 2.07 8.62 16.15
C GLN A 123 0.76 8.35 16.91
N ALA A 124 0.24 9.36 17.63
CA ALA A 124 -1.03 9.26 18.36
C ALA A 124 -2.23 8.99 17.43
N ARG A 125 -2.21 9.51 16.20
CA ARG A 125 -3.26 9.30 15.20
C ARG A 125 -3.31 7.86 14.72
N TYR A 126 -2.16 7.21 14.63
CA TYR A 126 -2.02 5.84 14.14
C TYR A 126 -2.11 4.78 15.24
N ALA A 127 -2.27 5.16 16.51
CA ALA A 127 -2.39 4.21 17.62
C ALA A 127 -3.56 3.21 17.45
N ARG A 128 -4.59 3.57 16.68
CA ARG A 128 -5.72 2.68 16.36
C ARG A 128 -5.42 1.65 15.25
N HIS A 129 -4.26 1.75 14.60
CA HIS A 129 -3.83 0.90 13.50
C HIS A 129 -2.56 0.13 13.89
N PRO A 130 -2.66 -0.94 14.71
CA PRO A 130 -1.49 -1.60 15.30
C PRO A 130 -0.57 -2.25 14.26
N ARG A 131 -1.12 -2.72 13.13
CA ARG A 131 -0.33 -3.29 12.03
C ARG A 131 0.52 -2.23 11.34
N LEU A 132 -0.06 -1.06 11.08
CA LEU A 132 0.65 0.08 10.52
C LEU A 132 1.74 0.54 11.49
N ALA A 133 1.41 0.72 12.77
CA ALA A 133 2.38 1.15 13.77
C ALA A 133 3.58 0.20 13.86
N ALA A 134 3.33 -1.12 13.87
CA ALA A 134 4.39 -2.12 13.86
C ALA A 134 5.27 -2.06 12.60
N TRP A 135 4.67 -1.79 11.44
CA TRP A 135 5.40 -1.65 10.18
C TRP A 135 6.24 -0.36 10.14
N LEU A 136 5.70 0.77 10.56
CA LEU A 136 6.44 2.04 10.67
C LEU A 136 7.62 1.92 11.65
N GLU A 137 7.41 1.25 12.78
CA GLU A 137 8.46 1.00 13.76
C GLU A 137 9.56 0.07 13.24
N LYS A 138 9.22 -0.88 12.37
CA LYS A 138 10.22 -1.70 11.66
C LYS A 138 11.08 -0.81 10.75
N ILE A 139 10.45 0.06 9.96
CA ILE A 139 11.16 0.97 9.04
C ILE A 139 12.10 1.89 9.81
N ARG A 140 11.61 2.52 10.89
CA ARG A 140 12.42 3.41 11.75
C ARG A 140 13.70 2.72 12.24
N ARG A 141 13.57 1.50 12.78
CA ARG A 141 14.73 0.72 13.23
C ARG A 141 15.69 0.38 12.10
N GLN A 142 15.19 0.09 10.89
CA GLN A 142 16.04 -0.17 9.73
C GLN A 142 16.79 1.09 9.27
N SER A 143 16.19 2.27 9.36
CA SER A 143 16.87 3.54 9.05
C SER A 143 17.92 3.95 10.08
N GLU A 144 17.78 3.55 11.35
CA GLU A 144 18.77 3.83 12.41
C GLU A 144 20.01 2.93 12.32
N MET A 145 19.91 1.79 11.62
CA MET A 145 21.00 0.82 11.45
C MET A 145 21.78 0.98 10.13
N ALA A 146 21.31 1.86 9.23
CA ALA A 146 21.88 2.08 7.90
C ALA A 146 22.70 3.38 7.87
#